data_AF-A0A7S0KQG1-F1
#
_entry.id   AF-A0A7S0KQG1-F1
#
_cell.length_a   1.000
_cell.length_b   1.000
_cell.length_c   1.000
_cell.angle_alpha   90.00
_cell.angle_beta   90.00
_cell.angle_gamma   90.00
#
_symmetry.space_group_name_H-M   'P 1'
#
loop_
_entity.id
_entity.type
_entity.pdbx_description
1 polymer ?
#
loop_
_entity_poly.entity_id
_entity_poly.type
_entity_poly.pdbx_seq_one_letter_code
_entity_poly.pdbx_strand_id
1 'polypeptide(L)'
;SAVTARAAAPSATHAHYRRRAPARVAARPRASTDGASKASSSSSESPSDGPNHVVVVPGFLSGADAYGGMARALEATGWFTSVTVVPITRDMWYPTLLGGDFAPMLDAIEATVRSIGETNDADRETNPRRDLCVVGHSAGGWLARLWMGDAPYVNGRVYGGAPRVKTLLTLGTPHNSLEEYPFGRVPERLADVVKTASNGSSA
;
A
#
# COMPACT_ATOMS: atom_id res chain seq x y z
N SER A 1 -59.02 -6.25 -9.39
CA SER A 1 -58.41 -4.94 -9.67
C SER A 1 -57.02 -4.89 -9.09
N ALA A 2 -56.01 -5.05 -9.95
CA ALA A 2 -54.59 -4.95 -9.59
C ALA A 2 -54.08 -3.58 -10.05
N VAL A 3 -53.36 -2.86 -9.18
CA VAL A 3 -52.56 -1.69 -9.56
C VAL A 3 -51.17 -1.87 -9.00
N THR A 4 -50.31 -2.41 -9.86
CA THR A 4 -48.84 -2.39 -9.78
C THR A 4 -48.34 -0.97 -10.00
N ALA A 5 -47.72 -0.36 -8.97
CA ALA A 5 -46.96 0.87 -9.14
C ALA A 5 -45.50 0.51 -9.47
N ARG A 6 -45.18 0.63 -10.76
CA ARG A 6 -43.84 0.48 -11.34
C ARG A 6 -43.08 1.80 -11.16
N ALA A 7 -42.11 1.83 -10.26
CA ALA A 7 -41.25 3.01 -10.07
C ALA A 7 -40.22 3.10 -11.21
N ALA A 8 -40.12 4.31 -11.79
CA ALA A 8 -39.31 4.63 -12.95
C ALA A 8 -37.81 4.73 -12.62
N ALA A 9 -36.97 4.30 -13.56
CA ALA A 9 -35.52 4.43 -13.48
C ALA A 9 -35.07 5.90 -13.64
N PRO A 10 -34.11 6.40 -12.84
CA PRO A 10 -33.52 7.70 -13.08
C PRO A 10 -32.57 7.66 -14.30
N SER A 11 -32.78 8.63 -15.19
CA SER A 11 -32.03 8.88 -16.42
C SER A 11 -30.56 9.19 -16.14
N ALA A 12 -29.66 8.30 -16.56
CA ALA A 12 -28.21 8.51 -16.49
C ALA A 12 -27.71 9.17 -17.78
N THR A 13 -27.66 10.49 -17.82
CA THR A 13 -26.87 11.25 -18.81
C THR A 13 -25.50 11.53 -18.21
N HIS A 14 -24.56 10.60 -18.35
CA HIS A 14 -23.16 10.82 -18.01
C HIS A 14 -22.33 10.93 -19.28
N ALA A 15 -21.83 12.13 -19.54
CA ALA A 15 -20.98 12.45 -20.67
C ALA A 15 -19.66 11.66 -20.62
N HIS A 16 -19.36 10.93 -21.69
CA HIS A 16 -18.08 10.24 -21.87
C HIS A 16 -16.95 11.25 -22.08
N TYR A 17 -16.16 11.53 -21.05
CA TYR A 17 -14.92 12.26 -21.19
C TYR A 17 -13.82 11.34 -21.75
N ARG A 18 -13.80 11.18 -23.08
CA ARG A 18 -12.68 10.53 -23.80
C ARG A 18 -11.45 11.43 -23.72
N ARG A 19 -10.54 11.16 -22.77
CA ARG A 19 -9.17 11.70 -22.87
C ARG A 19 -8.41 10.96 -23.96
N ARG A 20 -8.29 11.59 -25.14
CA ARG A 20 -7.31 11.23 -26.16
C ARG A 20 -5.91 11.50 -25.60
N ALA A 21 -5.12 10.44 -25.40
CA ALA A 21 -3.69 10.57 -25.18
C ALA A 21 -3.00 10.92 -26.53
N PRO A 22 -2.17 11.98 -26.61
CA PRO A 22 -1.34 12.19 -27.79
C PRO A 22 -0.18 11.18 -27.79
N ALA A 23 -0.16 10.31 -28.79
CA ALA A 23 0.99 9.49 -29.11
C ALA A 23 2.16 10.38 -29.58
N ARG A 24 3.23 10.48 -28.79
CA ARG A 24 4.55 10.92 -29.24
C ARG A 24 5.53 9.78 -29.06
N VAL A 25 5.63 8.96 -30.10
CA VAL A 25 6.76 8.04 -30.29
C VAL A 25 7.92 8.89 -30.79
N ALA A 26 8.86 9.22 -29.90
CA ALA A 26 10.15 9.77 -30.28
C ALA A 26 11.14 8.60 -30.41
N ALA A 27 11.60 8.36 -31.64
CA ALA A 27 12.62 7.37 -31.95
C ALA A 27 13.95 7.74 -31.29
N ARG A 28 14.56 6.80 -30.54
CA ARG A 28 15.96 6.92 -30.06
C ARG A 28 16.90 6.44 -31.18
N PRO A 29 17.98 7.19 -31.50
CA PRO A 29 19.00 6.72 -32.43
C PRO A 29 19.86 5.62 -31.79
N ARG A 30 20.21 4.61 -32.60
CA ARG A 30 21.17 3.55 -32.27
C ARG A 30 22.56 4.15 -32.11
N ALA A 31 23.17 3.99 -30.94
CA ALA A 31 24.59 4.24 -30.73
C ALA A 31 25.38 3.00 -31.16
N SER A 32 26.40 3.25 -31.98
CA SER A 32 27.37 2.31 -32.54
C SER A 32 28.23 1.65 -31.47
N THR A 33 28.44 0.34 -31.60
CA THR A 33 29.42 -0.44 -30.87
C THR A 33 30.78 -0.31 -31.55
N ASP A 34 31.75 0.31 -30.89
CA ASP A 34 33.18 0.05 -31.09
C ASP A 34 33.93 0.44 -29.81
N GLY A 35 34.81 -0.45 -29.33
CA GLY A 35 35.76 -0.13 -28.25
C GLY A 35 35.81 -1.17 -27.14
N ALA A 36 36.56 -2.24 -27.37
CA ALA A 36 37.03 -3.14 -26.33
C ALA A 36 38.02 -2.41 -25.40
N SER A 37 37.89 -2.60 -24.09
CA SER A 37 39.02 -2.55 -23.15
C SER A 37 38.71 -3.40 -21.91
N LYS A 38 39.57 -4.41 -21.74
CA LYS A 38 39.72 -5.25 -20.55
C LYS A 38 40.20 -4.37 -19.38
N ALA A 39 39.49 -4.44 -18.26
CA ALA A 39 40.07 -4.17 -16.94
C ALA A 39 39.40 -5.10 -15.92
N SER A 40 40.16 -6.09 -15.51
CA SER A 40 39.91 -6.94 -14.35
C SER A 40 40.01 -6.11 -13.08
N SER A 41 38.95 -6.08 -12.26
CA SER A 41 39.09 -6.03 -10.81
C SER A 41 37.85 -6.65 -10.18
N SER A 42 38.11 -7.57 -9.26
CA SER A 42 37.13 -8.25 -8.43
C SER A 42 36.43 -7.26 -7.50
N SER A 43 35.13 -7.05 -7.72
CA SER A 43 34.21 -6.60 -6.68
C SER A 43 33.14 -7.66 -6.52
N SER A 44 33.34 -8.50 -5.51
CA SER A 44 32.31 -9.37 -4.95
C SER A 44 31.25 -8.51 -4.27
N GLU A 45 30.36 -7.91 -5.03
CA GLU A 45 29.13 -7.33 -4.52
C GLU A 45 27.98 -7.78 -5.42
N SER A 46 27.19 -8.70 -4.91
CA SER A 46 25.80 -8.85 -5.33
C SER A 46 24.98 -9.01 -4.06
N PRO A 47 24.78 -7.94 -3.27
CA PRO A 47 23.67 -7.95 -2.34
C PRO A 47 22.44 -8.23 -3.20
N SER A 48 21.66 -9.25 -2.86
CA SER A 48 20.43 -9.58 -3.56
C SER A 48 19.65 -8.29 -3.83
N ASP A 49 19.40 -7.95 -5.10
CA ASP A 49 18.60 -6.78 -5.47
C ASP A 49 17.09 -6.99 -5.15
N GLY A 50 16.77 -7.90 -4.24
CA GLY A 50 15.44 -8.16 -3.72
C GLY A 50 15.25 -7.50 -2.33
N PRO A 51 14.00 -7.43 -1.84
CA PRO A 51 13.76 -7.07 -0.45
C PRO A 51 14.28 -8.17 0.49
N ASN A 52 15.00 -7.80 1.55
CA ASN A 52 15.51 -8.75 2.54
C ASN A 52 14.48 -9.12 3.60
N HIS A 53 13.49 -8.26 3.85
CA HIS A 53 12.54 -8.44 4.96
C HIS A 53 11.09 -8.52 4.44
N VAL A 54 10.31 -9.43 5.01
CA VAL A 54 8.88 -9.57 4.71
C VAL A 54 8.04 -9.13 5.89
N VAL A 55 7.05 -8.27 5.62
CA VAL A 55 6.01 -7.87 6.58
C VAL A 55 4.66 -8.34 6.07
N VAL A 56 4.05 -9.28 6.80
CA VAL A 56 2.72 -9.80 6.47
C VAL A 56 1.66 -9.00 7.22
N VAL A 57 0.73 -8.40 6.48
CA VAL A 57 -0.41 -7.66 7.03
C VAL A 57 -1.69 -8.50 6.95
N PRO A 58 -2.24 -8.95 8.11
CA PRO A 58 -3.46 -9.73 8.18
C PRO A 58 -4.69 -9.05 7.57
N GLY A 59 -5.63 -9.87 7.10
CA GLY A 59 -6.93 -9.44 6.60
C GLY A 59 -8.02 -9.38 7.68
N PHE A 60 -9.20 -8.95 7.25
CA PHE A 60 -10.37 -8.72 8.10
C PHE A 60 -10.75 -9.95 8.94
N LEU A 61 -10.99 -9.76 10.25
CA LEU A 61 -11.31 -10.81 11.24
C LEU A 61 -10.34 -12.00 11.29
N SER A 62 -9.14 -11.85 10.71
CA SER A 62 -8.06 -12.80 10.83
C SER A 62 -7.05 -12.28 11.85
N GLY A 63 -6.68 -13.11 12.81
CA GLY A 63 -5.57 -12.81 13.71
C GLY A 63 -4.25 -13.19 13.06
N ALA A 64 -3.15 -12.60 13.56
CA ALA A 64 -1.79 -12.93 13.14
C ALA A 64 -1.47 -14.44 13.25
N ASP A 65 -2.10 -15.14 14.18
CA ASP A 65 -1.98 -16.59 14.41
C ASP A 65 -2.33 -17.42 13.16
N ALA A 66 -3.33 -16.99 12.38
CA ALA A 66 -3.75 -17.68 11.16
C ALA A 66 -2.67 -17.66 10.06
N TYR A 67 -1.68 -16.77 10.15
CA TYR A 67 -0.62 -16.60 9.15
C TYR A 67 0.65 -17.38 9.48
N GLY A 68 0.72 -18.08 10.61
CA GLY A 68 1.92 -18.80 11.03
C GLY A 68 2.38 -19.89 10.05
N GLY A 69 1.46 -20.48 9.27
CA GLY A 69 1.83 -21.41 8.18
C GLY A 69 2.53 -20.71 7.02
N MET A 70 2.04 -19.53 6.64
CA MET A 70 2.64 -18.72 5.56
C MET A 70 4.01 -18.16 5.98
N ALA A 71 4.13 -17.67 7.22
CA ALA A 71 5.40 -17.18 7.74
C ALA A 71 6.48 -18.26 7.69
N ARG A 72 6.18 -19.45 8.23
CA ARG A 72 7.09 -20.61 8.18
C ARG A 72 7.45 -21.03 6.76
N ALA A 73 6.48 -21.01 5.84
CA ALA A 73 6.75 -21.35 4.44
C ALA A 73 7.69 -20.34 3.76
N LEU A 74 7.52 -19.04 4.04
CA LEU A 74 8.40 -17.99 3.52
C LEU A 74 9.80 -18.08 4.14
N GLU A 75 9.91 -18.32 5.44
CA GLU A 75 11.19 -18.53 6.13
C GLU A 75 11.93 -19.75 5.55
N ALA A 76 11.21 -20.84 5.28
CA ALA A 76 11.78 -22.06 4.71
C ALA A 76 12.36 -21.89 3.29
N THR A 77 12.04 -20.80 2.58
CA THR A 77 12.69 -20.49 1.29
C THR A 77 14.15 -20.08 1.44
N GLY A 78 14.54 -19.55 2.59
CA GLY A 78 15.87 -18.99 2.83
C GLY A 78 16.18 -17.70 2.04
N TRP A 79 15.19 -17.10 1.37
CA TRP A 79 15.39 -15.88 0.57
C TRP A 79 15.37 -14.59 1.38
N PHE A 80 14.73 -14.62 2.55
CA PHE A 80 14.50 -13.44 3.38
C PHE A 80 15.26 -13.56 4.69
N THR A 81 15.85 -12.46 5.13
CA THR A 81 16.50 -12.33 6.44
C THR A 81 15.49 -12.45 7.57
N SER A 82 14.28 -11.90 7.40
CA SER A 82 13.21 -12.04 8.38
C SER A 82 11.83 -12.02 7.73
N VAL A 83 10.90 -12.73 8.36
CA VAL A 83 9.48 -12.72 8.03
C VAL A 83 8.70 -12.41 9.30
N THR A 84 8.00 -11.29 9.32
CA THR A 84 7.25 -10.84 10.50
C THR A 84 5.78 -10.66 10.14
N VAL A 85 4.89 -11.26 10.93
CA VAL A 85 3.46 -11.03 10.83
C VAL A 85 3.08 -9.87 11.74
N VAL A 86 2.41 -8.85 11.19
CA VAL A 86 1.92 -7.73 11.98
C VAL A 86 0.91 -8.25 13.01
N PRO A 87 1.02 -7.87 14.30
CA PRO A 87 0.19 -8.40 15.38
C PRO A 87 -1.23 -7.80 15.38
N ILE A 88 -1.91 -7.86 14.24
CA ILE A 88 -3.32 -7.51 14.14
C ILE A 88 -4.15 -8.65 14.74
N THR A 89 -4.98 -8.32 15.71
CA THR A 89 -5.92 -9.26 16.32
C THR A 89 -7.32 -9.07 15.76
N ARG A 90 -8.19 -10.07 15.96
CA ARG A 90 -9.62 -9.96 15.59
C ARG A 90 -10.30 -8.78 16.27
N ASP A 91 -9.94 -8.51 17.52
CA ASP A 91 -10.58 -7.49 18.34
C ASP A 91 -10.35 -6.07 17.83
N MET A 92 -9.22 -5.83 17.15
CA MET A 92 -8.93 -4.54 16.52
C MET A 92 -9.94 -4.18 15.43
N TRP A 93 -10.62 -5.16 14.84
CA TRP A 93 -11.61 -4.93 13.79
C TRP A 93 -12.98 -4.54 14.33
N TYR A 94 -13.37 -4.93 15.56
CA TYR A 94 -14.71 -4.61 16.07
C TYR A 94 -15.02 -3.10 16.12
N PRO A 95 -14.11 -2.22 16.58
CA PRO A 95 -14.35 -0.78 16.54
C PRO A 95 -14.56 -0.24 15.13
N THR A 96 -13.86 -0.79 14.12
CA THR A 96 -13.99 -0.34 12.73
C THR A 96 -15.37 -0.67 12.16
N LEU A 97 -16.00 -1.75 12.63
CA LEU A 97 -17.37 -2.10 12.26
C LEU A 97 -18.42 -1.14 12.79
N LEU A 98 -18.08 -0.41 13.86
CA LEU A 98 -18.94 0.60 14.47
C LEU A 98 -18.60 2.02 13.96
N GLY A 99 -17.84 2.13 12.86
CA GLY A 99 -17.43 3.42 12.28
C GLY A 99 -16.21 4.07 12.95
N GLY A 100 -15.46 3.29 13.74
CA GLY A 100 -14.13 3.65 14.22
C GLY A 100 -13.09 3.68 13.10
N ASP A 101 -11.94 4.28 13.38
CA ASP A 101 -10.82 4.38 12.44
C ASP A 101 -9.86 3.17 12.49
N PHE A 102 -8.88 3.15 11.58
CA PHE A 102 -7.91 2.07 11.45
C PHE A 102 -6.56 2.36 12.14
N ALA A 103 -6.45 3.46 12.90
CA ALA A 103 -5.19 3.88 13.50
C ALA A 103 -4.51 2.78 14.32
N PRO A 104 -5.21 1.93 15.12
CA PRO A 104 -4.56 0.84 15.83
C PRO A 104 -3.83 -0.15 14.92
N MET A 105 -4.40 -0.46 13.75
CA MET A 105 -3.81 -1.38 12.78
C MET A 105 -2.63 -0.73 12.04
N LEU A 106 -2.78 0.53 11.65
CA LEU A 106 -1.70 1.29 11.03
C LEU A 106 -0.52 1.49 11.98
N ASP A 107 -0.80 1.66 13.28
CA ASP A 107 0.21 1.75 14.33
C ASP A 107 0.91 0.43 14.55
N ALA A 108 0.19 -0.70 14.51
CA ALA A 108 0.79 -2.02 14.56
C ALA A 108 1.73 -2.29 13.37
N ILE A 109 1.34 -1.85 12.15
CA ILE A 109 2.20 -1.94 10.97
C ILE A 109 3.46 -1.08 11.18
N GLU A 110 3.31 0.18 11.59
CA GLU A 110 4.42 1.09 11.82
C GLU A 110 5.40 0.56 12.88
N ALA A 111 4.89 0.05 14.01
CA ALA A 111 5.70 -0.54 15.06
C ALA A 111 6.46 -1.79 14.57
N THR A 112 5.80 -2.64 13.78
CA THR A 112 6.43 -3.83 13.18
C THR A 112 7.55 -3.45 12.22
N VAL A 113 7.34 -2.41 11.41
CA VAL A 113 8.35 -1.93 10.46
C VAL A 113 9.53 -1.26 11.17
N ARG A 114 9.27 -0.54 12.26
CA ARG A 114 10.32 0.07 13.08
C ARG A 114 11.20 -0.98 13.76
N SER A 115 10.62 -2.04 14.30
CA SER A 115 11.40 -3.09 14.98
C SER A 115 12.33 -3.86 14.05
N ILE A 116 11.96 -4.04 12.78
CA ILE A 116 12.86 -4.58 11.73
C ILE A 116 14.00 -3.60 11.42
N GLY A 117 13.74 -2.32 11.64
CA GLY A 117 14.63 -1.23 11.33
C GLY A 117 15.69 -0.92 12.36
N GLU A 118 15.32 -0.96 13.64
CA GLU A 118 16.22 -0.72 14.79
C GLU A 118 17.39 -1.72 14.81
N THR A 119 17.24 -2.87 14.16
CA THR A 119 18.33 -3.83 13.94
C THR A 119 19.40 -3.38 12.93
N ASN A 120 19.18 -2.33 12.12
CA ASN A 120 20.02 -1.96 10.97
C ASN A 120 20.37 -0.45 10.88
N ASP A 121 20.38 0.27 12.01
CA ASP A 121 20.38 1.75 12.05
C ASP A 121 21.69 2.46 11.59
N ALA A 122 22.78 1.75 11.31
CA ALA A 122 24.05 2.39 10.94
C ALA A 122 24.04 3.06 9.54
N ASP A 123 23.18 2.61 8.60
CA ASP A 123 23.27 2.99 7.18
C ASP A 123 22.07 3.83 6.66
N ARG A 124 21.12 4.18 7.52
CA ARG A 124 19.82 4.76 7.10
C ARG A 124 19.85 6.22 6.67
N GLU A 125 20.73 7.02 7.27
CA GLU A 125 20.85 8.45 6.98
C GLU A 125 21.49 8.69 5.60
N THR A 126 22.33 7.76 5.14
CA THR A 126 23.15 7.91 3.93
C THR A 126 22.63 7.14 2.72
N ASN A 127 21.83 6.09 2.92
CA ASN A 127 21.21 5.34 1.82
C ASN A 127 19.90 4.67 2.26
N PRO A 128 18.73 5.32 2.11
CA PRO A 128 17.44 4.72 2.44
C PRO A 128 17.14 3.58 1.45
N ARG A 129 17.66 2.38 1.74
CA ARG A 129 17.34 1.19 0.95
C ARG A 129 15.90 0.80 1.18
N ARG A 130 15.15 0.72 0.08
CA ARG A 130 13.85 0.03 0.04
C ARG A 130 14.13 -1.45 0.25
N ASP A 131 13.86 -1.95 1.45
CA ASP A 131 14.25 -3.32 1.82
C ASP A 131 13.08 -4.19 2.29
N LEU A 132 11.87 -3.63 2.29
CA LEU A 132 10.67 -4.34 2.73
C LEU A 132 9.86 -4.89 1.55
N CYS A 133 9.47 -6.15 1.67
CA CYS A 133 8.35 -6.75 0.97
C CYS A 133 7.14 -6.74 1.90
N VAL A 134 6.11 -5.97 1.59
CA VAL A 134 4.86 -5.97 2.35
C VAL A 134 3.88 -6.91 1.65
N VAL A 135 3.40 -7.93 2.36
CA VAL A 135 2.39 -8.88 1.89
C VAL A 135 1.07 -8.55 2.55
N GLY A 136 0.16 -7.92 1.82
CA GLY A 136 -1.19 -7.60 2.31
C GLY A 136 -2.23 -8.62 1.86
N HIS A 137 -2.86 -9.32 2.80
CA HIS A 137 -3.96 -10.24 2.49
C HIS A 137 -5.32 -9.59 2.67
N SER A 138 -6.20 -9.66 1.66
CA SER A 138 -7.55 -9.10 1.71
C SER A 138 -7.52 -7.63 2.20
N ALA A 139 -8.26 -7.28 3.24
CA ALA A 139 -8.24 -5.95 3.85
C ALA A 139 -6.83 -5.48 4.29
N GLY A 140 -5.91 -6.39 4.59
CA GLY A 140 -4.52 -6.08 4.93
C GLY A 140 -3.77 -5.37 3.80
N GLY A 141 -4.12 -5.66 2.53
CA GLY A 141 -3.55 -4.91 1.40
C GLY A 141 -4.07 -3.48 1.30
N TRP A 142 -5.28 -3.20 1.78
CA TRP A 142 -5.80 -1.83 1.89
C TRP A 142 -5.10 -1.08 3.02
N LEU A 143 -4.96 -1.72 4.19
CA LEU A 143 -4.20 -1.16 5.32
C LEU A 143 -2.75 -0.84 4.95
N ALA A 144 -2.07 -1.74 4.23
CA ALA A 144 -0.71 -1.52 3.75
C ALA A 144 -0.62 -0.28 2.85
N ARG A 145 -1.58 -0.09 1.94
CA ARG A 145 -1.62 1.11 1.08
C ARG A 145 -1.89 2.39 1.87
N LEU A 146 -2.80 2.33 2.85
CA LEU A 146 -3.10 3.47 3.72
C LEU A 146 -1.89 3.87 4.57
N TRP A 147 -1.18 2.89 5.15
CA TRP A 147 0.06 3.10 5.89
C TRP A 147 1.20 3.65 5.01
N MET A 148 1.30 3.21 3.75
CA MET A 148 2.29 3.73 2.81
C MET A 148 2.01 5.16 2.35
N GLY A 149 0.75 5.61 2.44
CA GLY A 149 0.32 6.94 2.01
C GLY A 149 0.97 8.07 2.81
N ASP A 150 1.16 9.20 2.14
CA ASP A 150 1.72 10.45 2.70
C ASP A 150 0.64 11.45 3.11
N ALA A 151 -0.64 11.13 2.88
CA ALA A 151 -1.77 11.94 3.31
C ALA A 151 -1.94 11.87 4.85
N PRO A 152 -2.30 12.99 5.51
CA PRO A 152 -2.66 12.97 6.91
C PRO A 152 -3.89 12.10 7.18
N TYR A 153 -3.76 11.21 8.15
CA TYR A 153 -4.83 10.38 8.69
C TYR A 153 -5.44 11.03 9.94
N VAL A 154 -6.22 10.27 10.72
CA VAL A 154 -6.83 10.70 11.98
C VAL A 154 -5.81 11.46 12.86
N ASN A 155 -6.23 12.60 13.41
CA ASN A 155 -5.43 13.52 14.21
C ASN A 155 -4.20 14.10 13.48
N GLY A 156 -4.20 14.13 12.14
CA GLY A 156 -3.14 14.69 11.32
C GLY A 156 -1.89 13.79 11.21
N ARG A 157 -1.96 12.55 11.69
CA ARG A 157 -0.83 11.62 11.65
C ARG A 157 -0.53 11.19 10.21
N VAL A 158 0.72 11.34 9.77
CA VAL A 158 1.20 10.82 8.49
C VAL A 158 2.05 9.59 8.76
N TYR A 159 1.76 8.48 8.08
CA TYR A 159 2.55 7.24 8.20
C TYR A 159 3.68 7.19 7.18
N GLY A 160 3.40 7.48 5.90
CA GLY A 160 4.43 7.68 4.89
C GLY A 160 5.37 6.49 4.69
N GLY A 161 4.88 5.25 4.82
CA GLY A 161 5.71 4.04 4.78
C GLY A 161 6.36 3.74 3.42
N ALA A 162 5.91 4.37 2.34
CA ALA A 162 6.33 4.05 0.96
C ALA A 162 7.85 4.03 0.70
N PRO A 163 8.68 4.94 1.25
CA PRO A 163 10.13 4.94 1.01
C PRO A 163 10.85 3.69 1.55
N ARG A 164 10.22 2.93 2.46
CA ARG A 164 10.80 1.70 3.05
C ARG A 164 10.47 0.44 2.22
N VAL A 165 9.45 0.53 1.36
CA VAL A 165 8.87 -0.63 0.67
C VAL A 165 9.44 -0.77 -0.74
N LYS A 166 10.05 -1.93 -1.01
CA LYS A 166 10.48 -2.33 -2.36
C LYS A 166 9.35 -3.00 -3.12
N THR A 167 8.57 -3.83 -2.42
CA THR A 167 7.50 -4.63 -3.02
C THR A 167 6.27 -4.59 -2.14
N LEU A 168 5.11 -4.35 -2.76
CA LEU A 168 3.79 -4.57 -2.15
C LEU A 168 3.13 -5.74 -2.90
N LEU A 169 3.06 -6.90 -2.26
CA LEU A 169 2.33 -8.06 -2.73
C LEU A 169 0.94 -8.06 -2.12
N THR A 170 -0.10 -8.20 -2.94
CA THR A 170 -1.49 -8.23 -2.46
C THR A 170 -2.14 -9.56 -2.80
N LEU A 171 -2.82 -10.14 -1.82
CA LEU A 171 -3.46 -11.45 -1.93
C LEU A 171 -4.98 -11.26 -1.78
N GLY A 172 -5.70 -11.20 -2.91
CA GLY A 172 -7.17 -11.06 -2.91
C GLY A 172 -7.68 -9.72 -2.36
N THR A 173 -6.88 -8.65 -2.44
CA THR A 173 -7.23 -7.34 -1.88
C THR A 173 -8.33 -6.64 -2.71
N PRO A 174 -9.46 -6.25 -2.10
CA PRO A 174 -10.49 -5.46 -2.76
C PRO A 174 -10.05 -4.00 -2.91
N HIS A 175 -9.33 -3.68 -3.99
CA HIS A 175 -8.79 -2.32 -4.19
C HIS A 175 -9.84 -1.28 -4.54
N ASN A 176 -10.86 -1.68 -5.29
CA ASN A 176 -11.95 -0.82 -5.77
C ASN A 176 -13.25 -1.63 -5.68
N SER A 177 -13.80 -1.79 -4.49
CA SER A 177 -15.12 -2.43 -4.36
C SER A 177 -16.20 -1.45 -4.83
N LEU A 178 -16.82 -1.77 -5.97
CA LEU A 178 -18.05 -1.15 -6.47
C LEU A 178 -19.29 -1.70 -5.76
N GLU A 179 -19.21 -2.92 -5.25
CA GLU A 179 -20.23 -3.53 -4.40
C GLU A 179 -20.02 -3.10 -2.95
N GLU A 180 -21.12 -2.74 -2.26
CA GLU A 180 -21.10 -2.61 -0.81
C GLU A 180 -20.69 -3.97 -0.24
N TYR A 181 -19.45 -4.05 0.26
CA TYR A 181 -19.07 -5.13 1.20
C TYR A 181 -20.11 -5.17 2.33
N PRO A 182 -20.15 -6.19 3.20
CA PRO A 182 -20.91 -6.10 4.45
C PRO A 182 -20.59 -4.83 5.29
N PHE A 183 -19.55 -4.05 4.92
CA PHE A 183 -19.16 -2.75 5.46
C PHE A 183 -19.13 -1.59 4.44
N GLY A 184 -19.73 -1.76 3.26
CA GLY A 184 -19.77 -0.76 2.20
C GLY A 184 -18.39 -0.34 1.67
N ARG A 185 -18.34 0.77 0.92
CA ARG A 185 -17.10 1.51 0.69
C ARG A 185 -16.74 2.19 2.01
N VAL A 186 -15.74 1.67 2.72
CA VAL A 186 -15.32 2.30 3.98
C VAL A 186 -14.84 3.73 3.68
N PRO A 187 -15.47 4.78 4.27
CA PRO A 187 -15.05 6.14 4.04
C PRO A 187 -13.63 6.34 4.56
N GLU A 188 -12.71 6.70 3.66
CA GLU A 188 -11.38 7.16 4.05
C GLU A 188 -11.55 8.51 4.76
N ARG A 189 -11.47 8.52 6.11
CA ARG A 189 -11.41 9.74 6.90
C ARG A 189 -10.01 10.36 6.80
N LEU A 190 -9.69 10.86 5.62
CA LEU A 190 -8.59 11.80 5.44
C LEU A 190 -8.97 13.08 6.18
N ALA A 191 -8.03 13.71 6.90
CA ALA A 191 -8.28 15.02 7.48
C ALA A 191 -8.72 15.97 6.35
N ASP A 192 -9.84 16.68 6.55
CA ASP A 192 -10.48 17.50 5.52
C ASP A 192 -9.46 18.32 4.74
N VAL A 193 -9.47 18.17 3.41
CA VAL A 193 -8.72 19.04 2.51
C VAL A 193 -9.14 20.46 2.84
N VAL A 194 -8.21 21.23 3.40
CA VAL A 194 -8.34 22.66 3.65
C VAL A 194 -8.89 23.28 2.38
N LYS A 195 -10.17 23.67 2.41
CA LYS A 195 -10.78 24.54 1.41
C LYS A 195 -9.97 25.84 1.43
N THR A 196 -9.05 25.99 0.49
CA THR A 196 -8.52 27.30 0.12
C THR A 196 -9.69 28.09 -0.46
N ALA A 197 -10.37 28.84 0.41
CA ALA A 197 -11.32 29.85 0.00
C ALA A 197 -10.53 30.93 -0.76
N SER A 198 -10.83 31.03 -2.06
CA SER A 198 -10.47 32.15 -2.91
C SER A 198 -11.14 33.42 -2.37
N ASN A 199 -10.37 34.32 -1.76
CA ASN A 199 -10.81 35.70 -1.59
C ASN A 199 -10.55 36.45 -2.89
N GLY A 200 -11.58 36.49 -3.74
CA GLY A 200 -11.75 37.60 -4.68
C GLY A 200 -12.26 38.80 -3.89
N SER A 201 -11.54 39.91 -3.95
CA SER A 201 -12.10 41.22 -3.65
C SER A 201 -11.63 42.18 -4.74
N SER A 202 -12.54 42.41 -5.69
CA SER A 202 -12.55 43.59 -6.53
C SER A 202 -13.14 44.72 -5.70
N ALA A 203 -12.41 45.83 -5.61
CA ALA A 203 -12.93 47.19 -5.51
C ALA A 203 -11.91 48.11 -6.16
#